data_AF-A0A939UYH3-F1
#
_entry.id   AF-A0A939UYH3-F1
#
_cell.length_a   1.000
_cell.length_b   1.000
_cell.length_c   1.000
_cell.angle_alpha   90.00
_cell.angle_beta   90.00
_cell.angle_gamma   90.00
#
_symmetry.space_group_name_H-M   'P 1'
#
loop_
_entity.id
_entity.type
_entity.pdbx_description
1 polymer ?
#
loop_
_entity_poly.entity_id
_entity_poly.type
_entity_poly.pdbx_seq_one_letter_code
_entity_poly.pdbx_strand_id
1 'polypeptide(L)'
;MKKVSTAIMLVATALMISSCGNKTGNGENQDSTTVTENTNQEVTTEDEEDFEVPERTIVSIRKAWADKTIKVDADKSKVGIKDFALAFCKTYPQCETNEAMRRYLSDPELAAKDDYRLEIDNPKYDYPDAFYLSCNSKNGYIRCMQELQTDRYTFACYWNRTNGHKLFAAYMEECWEQVDWDQCLICFYDYDPATGVMTPEPALTKMIEDRMKQYELCYYVMLPEVGKDIEVTGVDSMEEDACADENFILKWDGMTFKWEE
;
A
#
# COMPACT_ATOMS: atom_id res chain seq x y z
N MET A 1 31.95 -29.66 -1.73
CA MET A 1 30.81 -30.16 -2.54
C MET A 1 29.64 -30.45 -1.61
N LYS A 2 28.74 -29.49 -1.42
CA LYS A 2 27.49 -29.67 -0.67
C LYS A 2 26.34 -29.62 -1.68
N LYS A 3 25.49 -30.65 -1.66
CA LYS A 3 24.35 -30.83 -2.56
C LYS A 3 23.28 -29.77 -2.24
N VAL A 4 22.88 -29.00 -3.25
CA VAL A 4 21.69 -28.17 -3.21
C VAL A 4 20.51 -29.08 -3.58
N SER A 5 19.52 -29.18 -2.69
CA SER A 5 18.27 -29.88 -2.94
C SER A 5 17.25 -28.85 -3.42
N THR A 6 16.94 -28.88 -4.71
CA THR A 6 15.92 -28.03 -5.33
C THR A 6 14.54 -28.62 -5.00
N ALA A 7 13.77 -27.93 -4.15
CA ALA A 7 12.34 -28.20 -3.99
C ALA A 7 11.57 -27.30 -4.97
N ILE A 8 10.98 -27.92 -5.99
CA ILE A 8 10.00 -27.28 -6.87
C ILE A 8 8.66 -27.39 -6.15
N MET A 9 8.13 -26.27 -5.67
CA MET A 9 6.77 -26.22 -5.12
C MET A 9 5.84 -25.70 -6.22
N LEU A 10 5.04 -26.60 -6.81
CA LEU A 10 3.89 -26.24 -7.63
C LEU A 10 2.81 -25.69 -6.69
N VAL A 11 2.44 -24.42 -6.85
CA VAL A 11 1.24 -23.86 -6.20
C VAL A 11 0.08 -23.99 -7.19
N ALA A 12 -0.91 -24.81 -6.82
CA ALA A 12 -2.15 -24.95 -7.56
C ALA A 12 -3.06 -23.75 -7.24
N THR A 13 -3.42 -22.99 -8.27
CA THR A 13 -4.44 -21.94 -8.20
C THR A 13 -5.81 -22.60 -8.06
N ALA A 14 -6.46 -22.42 -6.91
CA ALA A 14 -7.85 -22.83 -6.74
C ALA A 14 -8.77 -21.74 -7.33
N LEU A 15 -9.37 -22.01 -8.49
CA LEU A 15 -10.55 -21.30 -8.96
C LEU A 15 -11.75 -21.74 -8.13
N MET A 16 -12.34 -20.84 -7.35
CA MET A 16 -13.66 -21.04 -6.76
C MET A 16 -14.72 -20.77 -7.83
N ILE A 17 -15.28 -21.84 -8.40
CA ILE A 17 -16.52 -21.78 -9.18
C ILE A 17 -17.66 -21.94 -8.17
N SER A 18 -18.37 -20.85 -7.85
CA SER A 18 -19.61 -20.93 -7.07
C SER A 18 -20.73 -21.50 -7.95
N SER A 19 -21.24 -22.68 -7.58
CA SER A 19 -22.42 -23.27 -8.21
C SER A 19 -23.68 -22.81 -7.47
N CYS A 20 -24.54 -22.05 -8.14
CA CYS A 20 -25.89 -21.73 -7.66
C CYS A 20 -26.73 -23.01 -7.51
N GLY A 21 -27.02 -23.39 -6.26
CA GLY A 21 -27.92 -24.47 -5.90
C GLY A 21 -29.23 -23.92 -5.34
N ASN A 22 -30.24 -23.81 -6.20
CA ASN A 22 -31.61 -23.46 -5.84
C ASN A 22 -32.29 -24.69 -5.18
N LYS A 23 -32.91 -24.56 -4.01
CA LYS A 23 -33.97 -25.50 -3.54
C LYS A 23 -34.83 -24.96 -2.41
N THR A 24 -36.12 -25.02 -2.66
CA THR A 24 -37.28 -24.71 -1.83
C THR A 24 -37.64 -25.84 -0.85
N GLY A 25 -38.22 -25.49 0.31
CA GLY A 25 -39.40 -26.18 0.86
C GLY A 25 -39.25 -27.11 2.10
N ASN A 26 -39.86 -26.65 3.21
CA ASN A 26 -40.65 -27.35 4.24
C ASN A 26 -40.10 -28.52 5.09
N GLY A 27 -40.36 -28.44 6.40
CA GLY A 27 -40.67 -29.61 7.24
C GLY A 27 -40.21 -29.54 8.70
N GLU A 28 -41.17 -29.46 9.62
CA GLU A 28 -41.07 -29.43 11.10
C GLU A 28 -40.35 -30.66 11.72
N ASN A 29 -39.68 -30.48 12.86
CA ASN A 29 -40.13 -31.12 14.12
C ASN A 29 -39.38 -30.62 15.36
N GLN A 30 -40.14 -30.52 16.45
CA GLN A 30 -39.77 -30.15 17.81
C GLN A 30 -38.92 -31.25 18.49
N ASP A 31 -38.01 -30.85 19.38
CA ASP A 31 -38.01 -31.44 20.72
C ASP A 31 -37.52 -30.46 21.78
N SER A 32 -38.19 -30.55 22.93
CA SER A 32 -38.15 -29.64 24.07
C SER A 32 -37.25 -30.22 25.15
N THR A 33 -36.32 -29.44 25.71
CA THR A 33 -35.99 -29.59 27.14
C THR A 33 -35.54 -28.26 27.72
N THR A 34 -36.41 -27.66 28.51
CA THR A 34 -36.12 -26.60 29.47
C THR A 34 -35.33 -27.17 30.65
N VAL A 35 -34.17 -26.56 30.96
CA VAL A 35 -33.58 -26.58 32.30
C VAL A 35 -33.23 -25.14 32.65
N THR A 36 -34.03 -24.54 33.52
CA THR A 36 -33.70 -23.31 34.25
C THR A 36 -32.83 -23.66 35.44
N GLU A 37 -31.64 -23.05 35.54
CA GLU A 37 -31.01 -22.76 36.82
C GLU A 37 -30.33 -21.39 36.75
N ASN A 38 -30.92 -20.44 37.49
CA ASN A 38 -30.34 -19.14 37.79
C ASN A 38 -29.11 -19.34 38.67
N THR A 39 -27.96 -18.83 38.22
CA THR A 39 -26.88 -18.46 39.13
C THR A 39 -26.48 -17.04 38.81
N ASN A 40 -26.89 -16.11 39.68
CA ASN A 40 -26.28 -14.79 39.77
C ASN A 40 -24.79 -14.99 40.03
N GLN A 41 -23.95 -14.67 39.05
CA GLN A 41 -22.55 -14.38 39.29
C GLN A 41 -22.26 -12.99 38.73
N GLU A 42 -21.69 -12.19 39.62
CA GLU A 42 -21.40 -10.78 39.47
C GLU A 42 -20.71 -10.50 38.13
N VAL A 43 -21.32 -9.64 37.32
CA VAL A 43 -20.63 -8.95 36.24
C VAL A 43 -19.64 -8.02 36.94
N THR A 44 -18.41 -8.50 37.09
CA THR A 44 -17.28 -7.61 37.29
C THR A 44 -17.25 -6.73 36.04
N THR A 45 -17.54 -5.45 36.21
CA THR A 45 -17.19 -4.44 35.22
C THR A 45 -15.66 -4.46 35.15
N GLU A 46 -15.13 -5.27 34.24
CA GLU A 46 -13.75 -5.12 33.81
C GLU A 46 -13.62 -3.67 33.37
N ASP A 47 -12.71 -2.96 34.02
CA ASP A 47 -12.34 -1.60 33.65
C ASP A 47 -12.10 -1.63 32.14
N GLU A 48 -12.95 -0.94 31.38
CA GLU A 48 -12.65 -0.57 30.00
C GLU A 48 -11.42 0.33 30.10
N GLU A 49 -10.23 -0.27 30.15
CA GLU A 49 -9.00 0.44 29.83
C GLU A 49 -9.27 1.06 28.47
N ASP A 50 -9.33 2.39 28.43
CA ASP A 50 -9.36 3.18 27.21
C ASP A 50 -8.17 2.71 26.37
N PHE A 51 -8.39 1.70 25.54
CA PHE A 51 -7.41 1.18 24.62
C PHE A 51 -7.31 2.27 23.57
N GLU A 52 -6.39 3.22 23.78
CA GLU A 52 -6.01 4.19 22.78
C GLU A 52 -5.54 3.38 21.58
N VAL A 53 -6.44 3.17 20.62
CA VAL A 53 -6.11 2.58 19.33
C VAL A 53 -5.03 3.50 18.76
N PRO A 54 -3.79 3.02 18.60
CA PRO A 54 -2.72 3.86 18.10
C PRO A 54 -3.18 4.48 16.77
N GLU A 55 -2.99 5.79 16.61
CA GLU A 55 -3.33 6.46 15.36
C GLU A 55 -2.69 5.68 14.21
N ARG A 56 -3.51 5.28 13.22
CA ARG A 56 -3.01 4.55 12.05
C ARG A 56 -1.90 5.37 11.41
N THR A 57 -0.77 4.73 11.12
CA THR A 57 0.45 5.39 10.62
C THR A 57 0.16 6.25 9.39
N ILE A 58 -0.65 5.75 8.46
CA ILE A 58 -1.05 6.48 7.25
C ILE A 58 -1.85 7.74 7.58
N VAL A 59 -2.71 7.74 8.60
CA VAL A 59 -3.47 8.92 9.04
C VAL A 59 -2.53 10.01 9.56
N SER A 60 -1.52 9.65 10.36
CA SER A 60 -0.53 10.61 10.83
C SER A 60 0.30 11.20 9.67
N ILE A 61 0.67 10.38 8.67
CA ILE A 61 1.39 10.85 7.48
C ILE A 61 0.48 11.78 6.66
N ARG A 62 -0.78 11.40 6.44
CA ARG A 62 -1.81 12.17 5.73
C ARG A 62 -1.96 13.58 6.29
N LYS A 63 -1.89 13.73 7.62
CA LYS A 63 -1.97 15.04 8.30
C LYS A 63 -0.74 15.92 8.12
N ALA A 64 0.42 15.34 7.84
CA ALA A 64 1.70 16.07 7.86
C ALA A 64 2.37 16.23 6.49
N TRP A 65 2.06 15.38 5.50
CA TRP A 65 2.87 15.30 4.28
C TRP A 65 2.78 16.54 3.40
N ALA A 66 1.61 17.17 3.31
CA ALA A 66 1.36 18.31 2.44
C ALA A 66 2.21 19.56 2.80
N ASP A 67 2.69 19.63 4.04
CA ASP A 67 3.51 20.75 4.54
C ASP A 67 5.00 20.40 4.69
N LYS A 68 5.39 19.16 4.34
CA LYS A 68 6.73 18.64 4.61
C LYS A 68 7.55 18.50 3.34
N THR A 69 8.48 19.45 3.13
CA THR A 69 9.49 19.32 2.06
C THR A 69 10.54 18.26 2.42
N ILE A 70 11.12 17.63 1.40
CA ILE A 70 12.10 16.56 1.57
C ILE A 70 13.36 16.90 0.79
N LYS A 71 14.50 16.94 1.48
CA LYS A 71 15.80 17.13 0.83
C LYS A 71 16.34 15.78 0.34
N VAL A 72 16.79 15.74 -0.91
CA VAL A 72 17.40 14.54 -1.50
C VAL A 72 18.92 14.70 -1.44
N ASP A 73 19.56 13.93 -0.55
CA ASP A 73 21.01 13.93 -0.38
C ASP A 73 21.67 13.01 -1.42
N ALA A 74 21.65 13.42 -2.69
CA ALA A 74 22.26 12.73 -3.82
C ALA A 74 22.91 13.72 -4.81
N ASP A 75 23.69 13.22 -5.78
CA ASP A 75 24.16 14.02 -6.91
C ASP A 75 22.95 14.50 -7.72
N LYS A 76 22.65 15.79 -7.62
CA LYS A 76 21.50 16.47 -8.27
C LYS A 76 21.40 16.17 -9.77
N SER A 77 22.51 15.89 -10.44
CA SER A 77 22.53 15.60 -11.89
C SER A 77 22.18 14.15 -12.24
N LYS A 78 22.10 13.26 -11.25
CA LYS A 78 21.93 11.80 -11.44
C LYS A 78 20.84 11.19 -10.57
N VAL A 79 20.03 12.01 -9.90
CA VAL A 79 18.99 11.54 -8.98
C VAL A 79 17.99 10.63 -9.70
N GLY A 80 17.78 9.44 -9.14
CA GLY A 80 16.85 8.44 -9.61
C GLY A 80 15.87 7.96 -8.53
N ILE A 81 15.10 6.91 -8.85
CA ILE A 81 14.03 6.42 -7.97
C ILE A 81 14.54 5.98 -6.60
N LYS A 82 15.73 5.36 -6.54
CA LYS A 82 16.34 4.89 -5.29
C LYS A 82 16.65 6.06 -4.35
N ASP A 83 17.12 7.19 -4.89
CA ASP A 83 17.42 8.38 -4.09
C ASP A 83 16.14 9.03 -3.53
N PHE A 84 15.10 9.14 -4.38
CA PHE A 84 13.81 9.69 -3.95
C PHE A 84 13.15 8.81 -2.89
N ALA A 85 13.09 7.50 -3.14
CA ALA A 85 12.52 6.54 -2.21
C ALA A 85 13.29 6.53 -0.87
N LEU A 86 14.63 6.58 -0.90
CA LEU A 86 15.43 6.66 0.32
C LEU A 86 15.14 7.94 1.12
N ALA A 87 15.03 9.09 0.45
CA ALA A 87 14.72 10.36 1.09
C ALA A 87 13.30 10.38 1.68
N PHE A 88 12.32 9.82 0.95
CA PHE A 88 10.95 9.65 1.42
C PHE A 88 10.87 8.73 2.64
N CYS A 89 11.49 7.54 2.57
CA CYS A 89 11.46 6.57 3.66
C CYS A 89 12.17 7.08 4.93
N LYS A 90 13.24 7.87 4.79
CA LYS A 90 13.88 8.58 5.92
C LYS A 90 12.95 9.61 6.57
N THR A 91 12.04 10.20 5.79
CA THR A 91 11.11 11.22 6.25
C THR A 91 9.92 10.63 7.01
N TYR A 92 9.51 9.41 6.65
CA TYR A 92 8.37 8.69 7.22
C TYR A 92 8.74 7.26 7.68
N PRO A 93 9.65 7.10 8.66
CA PRO A 93 10.15 5.80 9.10
C PRO A 93 9.13 5.00 9.94
N GLN A 94 8.02 5.62 10.35
CA GLN A 94 6.98 4.95 11.14
C GLN A 94 6.20 3.89 10.34
N CYS A 95 6.22 3.96 9.00
CA CYS A 95 5.66 2.91 8.14
C CYS A 95 6.67 1.77 8.00
N GLU A 96 6.28 0.54 8.34
CA GLU A 96 7.21 -0.59 8.39
C GLU A 96 7.81 -0.93 7.01
N THR A 97 7.04 -0.80 5.93
CA THR A 97 7.54 -0.98 4.56
C THR A 97 8.51 0.13 4.14
N ASN A 98 8.32 1.38 4.60
CA ASN A 98 9.30 2.45 4.43
C ASN A 98 10.60 2.13 5.18
N GLU A 99 10.50 1.68 6.42
CA GLU A 99 11.68 1.34 7.23
C GLU A 99 12.48 0.17 6.62
N ALA A 100 11.80 -0.87 6.12
CA ALA A 100 12.43 -1.97 5.40
C ALA A 100 13.12 -1.49 4.11
N MET A 101 12.42 -0.72 3.28
CA MET A 101 12.96 -0.14 2.05
C MET A 101 14.17 0.78 2.35
N ARG A 102 14.12 1.56 3.43
CA ARG A 102 15.22 2.43 3.87
C ARG A 102 16.48 1.63 4.20
N ARG A 103 16.35 0.53 4.94
CA ARG A 103 17.49 -0.34 5.31
C ARG A 103 18.16 -0.89 4.05
N TYR A 104 17.37 -1.39 3.12
CA TYR A 104 17.85 -1.88 1.83
C TYR A 104 18.59 -0.81 1.02
N LEU A 105 17.96 0.35 0.82
CA LEU A 105 18.53 1.44 0.02
C LEU A 105 19.75 2.11 0.68
N SER A 106 19.97 1.88 1.98
CA SER A 106 21.14 2.40 2.70
C SER A 106 22.36 1.46 2.63
N ASP A 107 22.17 0.20 2.23
CA ASP A 107 23.25 -0.77 2.03
C ASP A 107 23.80 -0.65 0.60
N PRO A 108 25.09 -0.32 0.39
CA PRO A 108 25.65 -0.12 -0.94
C PRO A 108 25.63 -1.36 -1.86
N GLU A 109 25.81 -2.56 -1.30
CA GLU A 109 25.85 -3.80 -2.10
C GLU A 109 24.45 -4.17 -2.57
N LEU A 110 23.47 -3.97 -1.71
CA LEU A 110 22.07 -4.18 -1.98
C LEU A 110 21.51 -3.10 -2.92
N ALA A 111 21.74 -1.82 -2.63
CA ALA A 111 21.28 -0.70 -3.44
C ALA A 111 21.83 -0.70 -4.88
N ALA A 112 22.96 -1.36 -5.14
CA ALA A 112 23.52 -1.54 -6.49
C ALA A 112 22.69 -2.47 -7.38
N LYS A 113 21.80 -3.30 -6.81
CA LYS A 113 21.01 -4.29 -7.55
C LYS A 113 19.70 -3.69 -8.03
N ASP A 114 19.37 -3.95 -9.30
CA ASP A 114 18.01 -3.89 -9.82
C ASP A 114 17.52 -5.34 -9.87
N ASP A 115 16.56 -5.68 -9.01
CA ASP A 115 16.03 -7.03 -8.89
C ASP A 115 14.50 -7.00 -8.82
N TYR A 116 13.87 -8.01 -9.39
CA TYR A 116 12.42 -8.12 -9.48
C TYR A 116 11.81 -8.62 -8.17
N ARG A 117 12.56 -9.32 -7.31
CA ARG A 117 12.07 -9.72 -5.98
C ARG A 117 13.22 -10.13 -5.04
N LEU A 118 13.65 -9.22 -4.20
CA LEU A 118 14.57 -9.49 -3.10
C LEU A 118 13.81 -9.69 -1.79
N GLU A 119 14.09 -10.78 -1.10
CA GLU A 119 13.61 -11.03 0.27
C GLU A 119 14.49 -10.30 1.30
N ILE A 120 13.85 -9.62 2.25
CA ILE A 120 14.48 -8.85 3.32
C ILE A 120 13.94 -9.41 4.64
N ASP A 121 14.85 -9.94 5.46
CA ASP A 121 14.52 -10.45 6.79
C ASP A 121 13.84 -9.39 7.65
N ASN A 122 12.74 -9.76 8.28
CA ASN A 122 12.07 -8.92 9.27
C ASN A 122 12.53 -9.34 10.68
N PRO A 123 13.41 -8.56 11.33
CA PRO A 123 13.99 -8.95 12.62
C PRO A 123 12.99 -8.90 13.78
N LYS A 124 11.75 -8.44 13.54
CA LYS A 124 10.71 -8.27 14.57
C LYS A 124 9.88 -9.55 14.80
N TYR A 125 9.85 -10.48 13.85
CA TYR A 125 9.00 -11.67 13.90
C TYR A 125 9.77 -12.95 13.51
N ASP A 126 9.45 -14.07 14.17
CA ASP A 126 10.13 -15.38 14.02
C ASP A 126 9.54 -16.26 12.89
N TYR A 127 8.45 -15.83 12.24
CA TYR A 127 7.77 -16.52 11.13
C TYR A 127 8.24 -15.94 9.78
N PRO A 128 8.02 -16.58 8.60
CA PRO A 128 8.33 -16.00 7.28
C PRO A 128 7.49 -14.76 6.95
N ASP A 129 7.71 -13.69 7.71
CA ASP A 129 7.08 -12.38 7.61
C ASP A 129 8.09 -11.41 6.98
N ALA A 130 8.69 -11.85 5.87
CA ALA A 130 9.74 -11.13 5.17
C ALA A 130 9.16 -9.99 4.33
N PHE A 131 9.95 -8.93 4.17
CA PHE A 131 9.63 -7.90 3.19
C PHE A 131 10.17 -8.31 1.82
N TYR A 132 9.41 -8.04 0.77
CA TYR A 132 9.85 -8.22 -0.60
C TYR A 132 10.03 -6.88 -1.28
N LEU A 133 11.21 -6.67 -1.85
CA LEU A 133 11.56 -5.46 -2.58
C LEU A 133 11.76 -5.74 -4.06
N SER A 134 11.14 -4.92 -4.89
CA SER A 134 11.26 -4.96 -6.34
C SER A 134 11.70 -3.58 -6.82
N CYS A 135 12.73 -3.50 -7.66
CA CYS A 135 13.20 -2.23 -8.19
C CYS A 135 13.49 -2.30 -9.69
N ASN A 136 12.87 -1.38 -10.43
CA ASN A 136 13.13 -1.14 -11.84
C ASN A 136 13.59 0.31 -11.99
N SER A 137 14.88 0.55 -11.73
CA SER A 137 15.44 1.90 -11.72
C SER A 137 15.38 2.57 -13.09
N LYS A 138 15.41 1.77 -14.17
CA LYS A 138 15.31 2.24 -15.56
C LYS A 138 13.96 2.86 -15.87
N ASN A 139 12.88 2.28 -15.37
CA ASN A 139 11.53 2.83 -15.53
C ASN A 139 11.16 3.83 -14.43
N GLY A 140 11.97 3.91 -13.38
CA GLY A 140 11.79 4.80 -12.25
C GLY A 140 10.79 4.27 -11.23
N TYR A 141 10.71 2.94 -11.06
CA TYR A 141 9.77 2.26 -10.16
C TYR A 141 10.50 1.52 -9.03
N ILE A 142 9.92 1.53 -7.84
CA ILE A 142 10.34 0.69 -6.71
C ILE A 142 9.14 0.33 -5.84
N ARG A 143 9.16 -0.88 -5.27
CA ARG A 143 8.12 -1.39 -4.37
C ARG A 143 8.76 -2.16 -3.22
N CYS A 144 8.16 -2.03 -2.05
CA CYS A 144 8.37 -2.87 -0.89
C CYS A 144 7.00 -3.34 -0.40
N MET A 145 6.87 -4.63 -0.14
CA MET A 145 5.65 -5.24 0.38
C MET A 145 5.98 -6.18 1.53
N GLN A 146 5.02 -6.39 2.41
CA GLN A 146 5.06 -7.45 3.41
C GLN A 146 4.01 -8.49 2.99
N GLU A 147 4.44 -9.71 2.66
CA GLU A 147 3.53 -10.76 2.20
C GLU A 147 3.23 -11.66 3.42
N LEU A 148 1.97 -11.58 3.91
CA LEU A 148 1.29 -12.35 4.98
C LEU A 148 0.88 -11.55 6.24
N GLN A 149 -0.34 -11.84 6.71
CA GLN A 149 -1.09 -11.26 7.84
C GLN A 149 -1.54 -9.80 7.75
N THR A 150 -0.76 -8.91 7.14
CA THR A 150 -1.16 -7.51 6.95
C THR A 150 -0.67 -7.06 5.59
N ASP A 151 -1.59 -6.85 4.66
CA ASP A 151 -1.31 -6.45 3.29
C ASP A 151 -0.79 -5.00 3.29
N ARG A 152 0.53 -4.86 3.52
CA ARG A 152 1.20 -3.57 3.62
C ARG A 152 2.09 -3.33 2.42
N TYR A 153 1.91 -2.16 1.81
CA TYR A 153 2.60 -1.80 0.60
C TYR A 153 3.17 -0.39 0.72
N THR A 154 4.41 -0.23 0.25
CA THR A 154 4.93 1.06 -0.19
C THR A 154 5.47 0.87 -1.59
N PHE A 155 5.04 1.69 -2.54
CA PHE A 155 5.69 1.77 -3.84
C PHE A 155 5.73 3.19 -4.36
N ALA A 156 6.70 3.44 -5.23
CA ALA A 156 7.00 4.77 -5.69
C ALA A 156 7.42 4.77 -7.15
N CYS A 157 7.09 5.87 -7.81
CA CYS A 157 7.46 6.16 -9.19
C CYS A 157 8.00 7.59 -9.32
N TYR A 158 8.71 7.86 -10.41
CA TYR A 158 8.92 9.23 -10.86
C TYR A 158 8.74 9.41 -12.37
N TRP A 159 8.40 10.66 -12.73
CA TRP A 159 8.26 11.14 -14.10
C TRP A 159 9.19 12.33 -14.31
N ASN A 160 9.74 12.46 -15.51
CA ASN A 160 10.47 13.66 -15.89
C ASN A 160 9.47 14.69 -16.44
N ARG A 161 9.46 15.89 -15.87
CA ARG A 161 8.64 17.00 -16.35
C ARG A 161 9.34 17.74 -17.48
N THR A 162 8.55 18.32 -18.38
CA THR A 162 9.10 19.08 -19.53
C THR A 162 9.86 20.35 -19.10
N ASN A 163 9.60 20.88 -17.91
CA ASN A 163 10.34 21.99 -17.31
C ASN A 163 11.69 21.59 -16.69
N GLY A 164 12.09 20.32 -16.77
CA GLY A 164 13.33 19.80 -16.21
C GLY A 164 13.23 19.32 -14.75
N HIS A 165 12.11 19.56 -14.07
CA HIS A 165 11.84 18.98 -12.75
C HIS A 165 11.48 17.49 -12.88
N LYS A 166 11.34 16.80 -11.75
CA LYS A 166 10.81 15.44 -11.71
C LYS A 166 9.61 15.39 -10.78
N LEU A 167 8.52 14.75 -11.20
CA LEU A 167 7.41 14.44 -10.31
C LEU A 167 7.69 13.09 -9.66
N PHE A 168 7.73 13.02 -8.34
CA PHE A 168 7.81 11.79 -7.56
C PHE A 168 6.44 11.48 -6.97
N ALA A 169 6.05 10.22 -6.97
CA ALA A 169 4.87 9.75 -6.24
C ALA A 169 5.25 8.57 -5.35
N ALA A 170 4.70 8.53 -4.14
CA ALA A 170 4.77 7.38 -3.25
C ALA A 170 3.36 7.04 -2.79
N TYR A 171 2.96 5.79 -2.99
CA TYR A 171 1.71 5.25 -2.47
C TYR A 171 2.03 4.31 -1.31
N MET A 172 1.24 4.42 -0.24
CA MET A 172 1.29 3.58 0.95
C MET A 172 -0.09 3.02 1.24
N GLU A 173 -0.10 1.78 1.70
CA GLU A 173 -1.32 1.06 2.06
C GLU A 173 -1.07 0.21 3.31
N GLU A 174 -2.03 0.24 4.23
CA GLU A 174 -2.09 -0.57 5.43
C GLU A 174 -3.44 -1.29 5.49
N CYS A 175 -3.60 -2.34 4.68
CA CYS A 175 -4.83 -3.13 4.67
C CYS A 175 -4.74 -4.29 5.65
N TRP A 176 -5.76 -4.35 6.52
CA TRP A 176 -5.92 -5.43 7.49
C TRP A 176 -7.03 -6.38 7.07
N GLU A 177 -8.16 -5.89 6.54
CA GLU A 177 -9.30 -6.72 6.12
C GLU A 177 -10.19 -6.06 5.04
N GLN A 178 -10.39 -4.73 5.10
CA GLN A 178 -11.22 -3.95 4.16
C GLN A 178 -10.53 -2.64 3.78
N VAL A 179 -10.62 -2.23 2.50
CA VAL A 179 -10.10 -0.95 2.03
C VAL A 179 -10.96 0.18 2.60
N ASP A 180 -10.32 1.07 3.34
CA ASP A 180 -10.92 2.25 3.94
C ASP A 180 -10.09 3.48 3.54
N TRP A 181 -10.73 4.65 3.45
CA TRP A 181 -10.13 5.93 3.07
C TRP A 181 -8.88 6.28 3.87
N ASP A 182 -8.87 5.88 5.14
CA ASP A 182 -7.79 6.17 6.07
C ASP A 182 -6.65 5.14 6.03
N GLN A 183 -6.75 4.10 5.18
CA GLN A 183 -5.74 3.05 5.02
C GLN A 183 -4.86 3.21 3.79
N CYS A 184 -5.19 4.13 2.89
CA CYS A 184 -4.44 4.36 1.65
C CYS A 184 -4.03 5.83 1.54
N LEU A 185 -2.84 6.10 1.02
CA LEU A 185 -2.40 7.47 0.73
C LEU A 185 -1.40 7.47 -0.43
N ILE A 186 -1.69 8.28 -1.44
CA ILE A 186 -0.70 8.69 -2.45
C ILE A 186 -0.20 10.11 -2.15
N CYS A 187 1.11 10.26 -2.03
CA CYS A 187 1.78 11.55 -1.91
C CYS A 187 2.49 11.87 -3.23
N PHE A 188 2.34 13.11 -3.70
CA PHE A 188 3.07 13.64 -4.85
C PHE A 188 4.05 14.73 -4.44
N TYR A 189 5.22 14.74 -5.06
CA TYR A 189 6.26 15.75 -4.83
C TYR A 189 6.88 16.23 -6.13
N ASP A 190 7.03 17.54 -6.28
CA ASP A 190 7.86 18.15 -7.32
C ASP A 190 9.30 18.26 -6.83
N TYR A 191 10.20 17.54 -7.51
CA TYR A 191 11.63 17.63 -7.30
C TYR A 191 12.23 18.69 -8.22
N ASP A 192 12.81 19.72 -7.62
CA ASP A 192 13.62 20.73 -8.30
C ASP A 192 15.11 20.33 -8.25
N PRO A 193 15.74 20.01 -9.41
CA PRO A 193 17.17 19.67 -9.47
C PRO A 193 18.10 20.80 -9.07
N ALA A 194 17.68 22.08 -9.16
CA ALA A 194 18.51 23.21 -8.77
C ALA A 194 18.69 23.25 -7.24
N THR A 195 17.59 23.08 -6.49
CA THR A 195 17.62 23.09 -5.03
C THR A 195 17.94 21.72 -4.44
N GLY A 196 17.57 20.63 -5.11
CA GLY A 196 17.66 19.26 -4.59
C GLY A 196 16.54 18.93 -3.60
N VAL A 197 15.39 19.60 -3.73
CA VAL A 197 14.28 19.52 -2.79
C VAL A 197 13.04 18.99 -3.51
N MET A 198 12.36 18.06 -2.85
CA MET A 198 11.02 17.58 -3.16
C MET A 198 9.99 18.41 -2.39
N THR A 199 9.12 19.11 -3.10
CA THR A 199 8.04 19.95 -2.56
C THR A 199 6.69 19.27 -2.76
N PRO A 200 5.84 19.14 -1.71
CA PRO A 200 4.54 18.48 -1.84
C PRO A 200 3.64 19.11 -2.91
N GLU A 201 2.88 18.27 -3.63
CA GLU A 201 1.82 18.68 -4.56
C GLU A 201 0.45 18.11 -4.12
N PRO A 202 -0.17 18.67 -3.07
CA PRO A 202 -1.44 18.17 -2.52
C PRO A 202 -2.61 18.21 -3.51
N ALA A 203 -2.55 19.08 -4.53
CA ALA A 203 -3.59 19.18 -5.54
C ALA A 203 -3.78 17.87 -6.34
N LEU A 204 -2.71 17.11 -6.58
CA LEU A 204 -2.77 15.84 -7.32
C LEU A 204 -3.42 14.73 -6.50
N THR A 205 -3.07 14.60 -5.23
CA THR A 205 -3.75 13.69 -4.31
C THR A 205 -5.22 14.07 -4.18
N LYS A 206 -5.51 15.36 -3.98
CA LYS A 206 -6.90 15.85 -3.87
C LYS A 206 -7.73 15.55 -5.12
N MET A 207 -7.14 15.66 -6.32
CA MET A 207 -7.83 15.32 -7.57
C MET A 207 -8.28 13.85 -7.61
N ILE A 208 -7.44 12.93 -7.11
CA ILE A 208 -7.80 11.50 -6.97
C ILE A 208 -8.94 11.35 -5.97
N GLU A 209 -8.79 11.93 -4.78
CA GLU A 209 -9.78 11.79 -3.71
C GLU A 209 -11.13 12.42 -4.04
N ASP A 210 -11.14 13.58 -4.70
CA ASP A 210 -12.37 14.25 -5.12
C ASP A 210 -13.13 13.40 -6.16
N ARG A 211 -12.40 12.73 -7.06
CA ARG A 211 -12.99 11.81 -8.04
C ARG A 211 -13.60 10.61 -7.31
N MET A 212 -12.86 9.96 -6.42
CA MET A 212 -13.35 8.77 -5.71
C MET A 212 -14.54 9.10 -4.80
N LYS A 213 -14.53 10.26 -4.13
CA LYS A 213 -15.67 10.78 -3.36
C LYS A 213 -16.91 11.04 -4.20
N GLN A 214 -16.76 11.43 -5.47
CA GLN A 214 -17.89 11.63 -6.37
C GLN A 214 -18.69 10.34 -6.60
N TYR A 215 -18.03 9.18 -6.53
CA TYR A 215 -18.62 7.86 -6.71
C TYR A 215 -18.85 7.13 -5.37
N GLU A 216 -18.58 7.78 -4.23
CA GLU A 216 -18.66 7.16 -2.90
C GLU A 216 -17.74 5.93 -2.73
N LEU A 217 -16.63 5.88 -3.48
CA LEU A 217 -15.69 4.75 -3.49
C LEU A 217 -14.46 5.03 -2.61
N CYS A 218 -13.93 3.99 -1.95
CA CYS A 218 -12.54 3.97 -1.50
C CYS A 218 -11.61 3.72 -2.70
N TYR A 219 -10.29 3.79 -2.52
CA TYR A 219 -9.38 3.55 -3.65
C TYR A 219 -8.04 2.94 -3.26
N TYR A 220 -7.48 2.19 -4.21
CA TYR A 220 -6.05 1.88 -4.27
C TYR A 220 -5.46 2.42 -5.57
N VAL A 221 -4.15 2.69 -5.57
CA VAL A 221 -3.46 3.27 -6.73
C VAL A 221 -2.39 2.33 -7.21
N MET A 222 -2.37 2.00 -8.49
CA MET A 222 -1.30 1.24 -9.12
C MET A 222 -0.36 2.21 -9.86
N LEU A 223 0.83 2.41 -9.29
CA LEU A 223 1.88 3.19 -9.96
C LEU A 223 2.55 2.35 -11.07
N PRO A 224 2.86 2.95 -12.23
CA PRO A 224 3.29 2.19 -13.40
C PRO A 224 4.73 1.66 -13.25
N GLU A 225 4.90 0.35 -13.18
CA GLU A 225 6.21 -0.28 -13.37
C GLU A 225 6.70 -0.12 -14.83
N VAL A 226 5.77 -0.12 -15.77
CA VAL A 226 6.00 0.10 -17.20
C VAL A 226 4.99 1.15 -17.68
N GLY A 227 5.45 2.06 -18.55
CA GLY A 227 4.62 3.17 -19.03
C GLY A 227 4.67 4.37 -18.09
N LYS A 228 3.63 5.21 -18.15
CA LYS A 228 3.55 6.48 -17.41
C LYS A 228 2.18 6.78 -16.82
N ASP A 229 1.15 6.05 -17.21
CA ASP A 229 -0.21 6.28 -16.70
C ASP A 229 -0.37 5.65 -15.32
N ILE A 230 -1.18 6.27 -14.48
CA ILE A 230 -1.54 5.75 -13.16
C ILE A 230 -2.92 5.11 -13.28
N GLU A 231 -3.06 3.89 -12.78
CA GLU A 231 -4.36 3.25 -12.61
C GLU A 231 -4.85 3.49 -11.18
N VAL A 232 -6.09 3.93 -11.05
CA VAL A 232 -6.77 4.15 -9.77
C VAL A 232 -7.98 3.25 -9.78
N THR A 233 -8.04 2.31 -8.84
CA THR A 233 -9.18 1.43 -8.72
C THR A 233 -10.07 1.91 -7.59
N GLY A 234 -11.31 2.25 -7.92
CA GLY A 234 -12.35 2.53 -6.95
C GLY A 234 -12.96 1.23 -6.44
N VAL A 235 -13.06 1.10 -5.12
CA VAL A 235 -13.62 -0.06 -4.42
C VAL A 235 -14.76 0.38 -3.53
N ASP A 236 -15.89 -0.31 -3.64
CA ASP A 236 -17.01 -0.11 -2.73
C ASP A 236 -16.67 -0.75 -1.38
N SER A 237 -16.52 0.08 -0.36
CA SER A 237 -16.17 -0.35 0.98
C SER A 237 -17.30 -1.08 1.73
N MET A 238 -18.50 -1.22 1.15
CA MET A 238 -19.70 -1.56 1.93
C MET A 238 -20.42 -2.89 1.63
N GLU A 239 -20.01 -3.75 0.69
CA GLU A 239 -20.69 -5.05 0.50
C GLU A 239 -19.74 -6.24 0.35
N GLU A 240 -19.96 -7.30 1.14
CA GLU A 240 -19.34 -8.63 0.98
C GLU A 240 -19.58 -9.24 -0.42
N ASP A 241 -20.54 -8.69 -1.17
CA ASP A 241 -20.91 -9.07 -2.54
C ASP A 241 -20.62 -7.96 -3.59
N ALA A 242 -19.87 -6.91 -3.25
CA ALA A 242 -19.58 -5.77 -4.14
C ALA A 242 -18.78 -6.17 -5.39
N CYS A 243 -19.50 -6.53 -6.45
CA CYS A 243 -18.94 -6.89 -7.74
C CYS A 243 -18.99 -5.70 -8.71
N ALA A 244 -18.06 -4.75 -8.58
CA ALA A 244 -17.43 -4.06 -9.70
C ALA A 244 -16.37 -3.06 -9.19
N ASP A 245 -15.11 -3.48 -9.19
CA ASP A 245 -13.99 -2.53 -9.17
C ASP A 245 -14.14 -1.57 -10.36
N GLU A 246 -14.17 -0.26 -10.09
CA GLU A 246 -14.16 0.75 -11.15
C GLU A 246 -12.73 1.22 -11.40
N ASN A 247 -12.19 0.90 -12.58
CA ASN A 247 -10.83 1.31 -12.93
C ASN A 247 -10.85 2.66 -13.66
N PHE A 248 -10.12 3.61 -13.12
CA PHE A 248 -9.90 4.93 -13.69
C PHE A 248 -8.44 5.08 -14.09
N ILE A 249 -8.18 5.76 -15.21
CA ILE A 249 -6.83 6.00 -15.68
C ILE A 249 -6.50 7.49 -15.61
N LEU A 250 -5.36 7.80 -15.02
CA LEU A 250 -4.71 9.10 -15.05
C LEU A 250 -3.63 9.11 -16.12
N LYS A 251 -3.87 9.85 -17.20
CA LYS A 251 -2.93 10.03 -18.31
C LYS A 251 -1.87 11.06 -17.99
N TRP A 252 -0.61 10.69 -18.22
CA TRP A 252 0.52 11.60 -18.09
C TRP A 252 0.66 12.51 -19.31
N ASP A 253 0.70 13.84 -19.10
CA ASP A 253 0.81 14.81 -20.20
C ASP A 253 2.21 15.45 -20.35
N GLY A 254 3.19 15.00 -19.58
CA GLY A 254 4.54 15.56 -19.56
C GLY A 254 4.77 16.62 -18.48
N MET A 255 3.71 17.08 -17.80
CA MET A 255 3.80 17.98 -16.65
C MET A 255 3.00 17.46 -15.46
N THR A 256 1.79 16.97 -15.72
CA THR A 256 0.81 16.56 -14.72
C THR A 256 -0.05 15.38 -15.24
N PHE A 257 -1.06 15.02 -14.47
CA PHE A 257 -2.04 13.99 -14.81
C PHE A 257 -3.41 14.58 -15.12
N LYS A 258 -4.16 13.88 -15.97
CA LYS A 258 -5.58 14.14 -16.26
C LYS A 258 -6.33 12.82 -16.33
N TRP A 259 -7.59 12.82 -15.91
CA TRP A 259 -8.46 11.66 -16.10
C TRP A 259 -8.62 11.36 -17.60
N GLU A 260 -8.56 10.09 -17.96
CA GLU A 260 -9.07 9.60 -19.23
C GLU A 260 -10.61 9.73 -19.21
N GLU A 261 -11.16 10.50 -20.14
CA GLU A 261 -12.61 10.72 -20.31
C GLU A 261 -13.27 9.63 -21.14
#